data_AF-A0A0W0TD12-F1
#
_entry.id   AF-A0A0W0TD12-F1
#
_cell.length_a   1.000
_cell.length_b   1.000
_cell.length_c   1.000
_cell.angle_alpha   90.00
_cell.angle_beta   90.00
_cell.angle_gamma   90.00
#
_symmetry.space_group_name_H-M   'P 1'
#
loop_
_entity.id
_entity.type
_entity.pdbx_description
1 polymer ?
#
loop_
_entity_poly.entity_id
_entity_poly.type
_entity_poly.pdbx_seq_one_letter_code
_entity_poly.pdbx_strand_id
1 'polypeptide(L)' 'MTKIPLCVLLLFFLPVQAAEPPTQGEIKGQKYDQGLCFQQRVSQCLKVCEKTKDNNCSLACEENAKHECRQAGE' A
#
# COMPACT_ATOMS: atom_id res chain seq x y z
N MET A 1 -5.06 41.37 -26.05
CA MET A 1 -3.96 40.67 -26.75
C MET A 1 -3.00 40.13 -25.72
N THR A 2 -3.25 38.93 -25.21
CA THR A 2 -2.47 38.31 -24.14
C THR A 2 -1.18 37.75 -24.73
N LYS A 3 -0.04 38.42 -24.50
CA LYS A 3 1.28 37.96 -24.93
C LYS A 3 1.71 36.84 -23.98
N ILE A 4 1.45 35.59 -24.35
CA ILE A 4 1.93 34.43 -23.58
C ILE A 4 3.46 34.40 -23.74
N PRO A 5 4.23 34.54 -22.65
CA PRO A 5 5.69 34.57 -22.74
C PRO A 5 6.21 33.20 -23.18
N LEU A 6 7.14 33.21 -24.14
CA LEU A 6 7.75 32.03 -24.79
C LEU A 6 8.24 30.97 -23.78
N CYS A 7 8.59 31.38 -22.56
CA CYS A 7 9.03 30.50 -21.47
C CYS A 7 7.95 29.50 -21.00
N VAL A 8 6.66 29.83 -21.11
CA VAL A 8 5.56 28.95 -20.67
C VAL A 8 5.37 27.76 -21.62
N LEU A 9 5.73 27.91 -22.90
CA LEU A 9 5.60 26.85 -23.89
C LEU A 9 6.62 25.71 -23.67
N LEU A 10 7.76 26.00 -23.03
CA LEU A 10 8.86 25.05 -22.82
C LEU A 10 8.56 24.01 -21.72
N LEU A 11 7.60 24.29 -20.84
CA LEU A 11 7.25 23.39 -19.73
C LEU A 11 6.46 22.15 -20.19
N PHE A 12 5.88 22.16 -21.39
CA PHE A 12 5.15 21.02 -21.96
C PHE A 12 6.05 19.93 -22.54
N PHE A 13 7.36 20.18 -22.68
CA PHE A 13 8.32 19.21 -23.23
C PHE A 13 9.08 18.41 -22.17
N LEU A 14 8.72 18.54 -20.88
CA LEU A 14 9.34 17.71 -19.85
C LEU A 14 8.84 16.27 -20.01
N PRO A 15 9.73 15.28 -20.20
CA PRO A 15 9.34 13.89 -20.23
C PRO A 15 8.76 13.54 -18.86
N VAL A 16 7.47 13.21 -18.83
CA VAL A 16 6.86 12.52 -17.69
C VAL A 16 7.49 11.14 -17.65
N GLN A 17 8.49 10.95 -16.79
CA GLN A 17 9.05 9.63 -16.54
C GLN A 17 7.97 8.81 -15.84
N ALA A 18 7.31 7.93 -16.59
CA ALA A 18 6.51 6.87 -15.99
C ALA A 18 7.49 5.97 -15.21
N ALA A 19 7.17 5.72 -13.94
CA ALA A 19 7.93 4.76 -13.15
C ALA A 19 7.99 3.43 -13.92
N GLU A 20 9.18 2.85 -13.99
CA GLU A 20 9.43 1.58 -14.69
C GLU A 20 8.48 0.51 -14.14
N PRO A 21 7.93 -0.37 -14.98
CA PRO A 21 7.08 -1.45 -14.50
C PRO A 21 7.88 -2.33 -13.54
N PRO A 22 7.31 -2.71 -12.38
CA PRO A 22 8.04 -3.46 -11.36
C PRO A 22 8.54 -4.78 -11.95
N THR A 23 9.79 -5.11 -11.63
CA THR A 23 10.38 -6.38 -12.04
C THR A 23 9.69 -7.55 -11.34
N GLN A 24 9.82 -8.77 -11.89
CA GLN A 24 9.24 -9.96 -11.27
C GLN A 24 9.77 -10.20 -9.83
N GLY A 25 10.99 -9.75 -9.52
CA GLY A 25 11.57 -9.81 -8.18
C GLY A 25 10.85 -8.89 -7.21
N GLU A 26 10.60 -7.64 -7.61
CA GLU A 26 9.87 -6.64 -6.81
C GLU A 26 8.41 -7.07 -6.58
N ILE A 27 7.75 -7.65 -7.58
CA ILE A 27 6.39 -8.19 -7.45
C ILE A 27 6.34 -9.35 -6.44
N LYS A 28 7.38 -10.20 -6.39
CA LYS A 28 7.48 -11.29 -5.40
C LYS A 28 7.78 -10.76 -4.01
N GLY A 29 8.64 -9.75 -3.90
CA GLY A 29 8.92 -9.02 -2.65
C GLY A 29 7.65 -8.44 -2.05
N GLN A 30 6.91 -7.62 -2.83
CA GLN A 30 5.62 -7.06 -2.41
C GLN A 30 4.63 -8.12 -1.91
N LYS A 31 4.51 -9.27 -2.59
CA LYS A 31 3.62 -10.36 -2.15
C LYS A 31 4.08 -11.01 -0.85
N TYR A 32 5.38 -11.18 -0.68
CA TYR A 32 5.96 -11.74 0.53
C TYR A 32 5.77 -10.78 1.72
N ASP A 33 6.08 -9.49 1.52
CA ASP A 33 5.96 -8.45 2.54
C ASP A 33 4.50 -8.23 2.95
N GLN A 34 3.57 -8.28 1.99
CA GLN A 34 2.14 -8.23 2.27
C GLN A 34 1.64 -9.45 3.06
N GLY A 35 2.15 -10.65 2.76
CA GLY A 35 1.87 -11.86 3.53
C GLY A 35 2.43 -11.79 4.95
N LEU A 36 3.65 -11.29 5.12
CA LEU A 36 4.29 -11.09 6.41
C LEU A 36 3.53 -10.06 7.26
N CYS A 37 3.15 -8.92 6.66
CA CYS A 37 2.33 -7.90 7.32
C CYS A 37 1.02 -8.51 7.83
N PHE A 38 0.30 -9.24 6.97
CA PHE A 38 -0.97 -9.85 7.36
C PHE A 38 -0.79 -10.80 8.55
N GLN A 39 0.20 -11.69 8.48
CA GLN A 39 0.48 -12.64 9.55
C GLN A 39 0.85 -11.94 10.87
N GLN A 40 1.70 -10.91 10.80
CA GLN A 40 2.10 -10.15 11.99
C GLN A 40 0.91 -9.42 12.63
N ARG A 41 0.09 -8.73 11.83
CA ARG A 41 -1.07 -7.98 12.32
C ARG A 41 -2.12 -8.88 12.95
N VAL A 42 -2.48 -9.98 12.28
CA VAL A 42 -3.44 -10.95 12.82
C VAL A 42 -2.91 -11.56 14.13
N SER A 43 -1.64 -11.98 14.17
CA SER A 43 -1.06 -12.57 15.39
C SER A 43 -1.07 -11.61 16.58
N GLN A 44 -0.72 -10.34 16.36
CA GLN A 44 -0.77 -9.32 17.41
C GLN A 44 -2.20 -9.06 17.89
N CYS A 45 -3.15 -8.98 16.95
CA CYS A 45 -4.55 -8.73 17.25
C CYS A 45 -5.18 -9.89 18.02
N LEU A 46 -4.92 -11.15 17.64
CA LEU A 46 -5.44 -12.33 18.35
C LEU A 46 -4.98 -12.41 19.81
N LYS A 47 -3.74 -11.99 20.13
CA LYS A 47 -3.26 -11.90 21.52
C LYS A 47 -4.07 -10.91 22.36
N VAL A 48 -4.68 -9.92 21.73
CA VAL A 48 -5.61 -8.99 22.40
C VAL A 48 -6.99 -9.63 22.52
N CYS A 49 -7.47 -10.33 21.48
CA CYS A 49 -8.74 -11.04 21.49
C CYS A 49 -8.86 -12.10 22.60
N GLU A 50 -7.77 -12.83 22.88
CA GLU A 50 -7.73 -13.82 23.97
C GLU A 50 -8.07 -13.19 25.33
N LYS A 51 -7.82 -11.88 25.50
CA LYS A 51 -8.12 -11.15 26.73
C LYS A 51 -9.54 -10.61 26.80
N THR A 52 -10.22 -10.45 25.67
CA THR A 52 -11.54 -9.79 25.58
C THR A 52 -12.73 -10.76 25.53
N LYS A 53 -12.49 -12.07 25.32
CA LYS A 53 -13.54 -13.10 25.14
C LYS A 53 -14.58 -12.77 24.06
N ASP A 54 -14.23 -11.93 23.11
CA ASP A 54 -15.10 -11.55 21.99
C ASP A 54 -14.95 -12.56 20.85
N ASN A 55 -16.05 -13.24 20.53
CA ASN A 55 -16.11 -14.27 19.48
C ASN A 55 -15.91 -13.69 18.07
N ASN A 56 -16.15 -12.40 17.87
CA ASN A 56 -16.02 -11.74 16.58
C ASN A 56 -14.64 -11.08 16.40
N CYS A 57 -13.83 -11.06 17.45
CA CYS A 57 -12.56 -10.36 17.44
C CYS A 57 -11.59 -10.93 16.39
N SER A 58 -11.55 -12.27 16.23
CA SER A 58 -10.73 -12.91 15.20
C SER A 58 -11.10 -12.51 13.77
N LEU A 59 -12.40 -12.40 13.48
CA LEU A 59 -12.89 -11.96 12.17
C LEU A 59 -12.52 -10.49 11.91
N ALA A 60 -12.73 -9.63 12.91
CA ALA A 60 -12.34 -8.23 12.83
C ALA A 60 -10.81 -8.06 12.64
N CYS A 61 -9.99 -8.90 13.28
CA CYS A 61 -8.54 -8.91 13.09
C CYS A 61 -8.15 -9.23 11.65
N GLU A 62 -8.78 -10.23 11.02
CA GLU A 62 -8.49 -10.60 9.64
C GLU A 62 -8.93 -9.53 8.64
N GLU A 63 -10.12 -8.95 8.83
CA GLU A 63 -10.62 -7.88 7.96
C GLU A 63 -9.72 -6.64 8.07
N ASN A 64 -9.40 -6.21 9.29
CA ASN A 64 -8.52 -5.06 9.51
C ASN A 64 -7.12 -5.30 8.96
N ALA A 65 -6.53 -6.47 9.18
CA ALA A 65 -5.22 -6.80 8.64
C ALA A 65 -5.21 -6.81 7.09
N LYS A 66 -6.28 -7.29 6.44
CA LYS A 66 -6.42 -7.19 4.97
C LYS A 66 -6.46 -5.74 4.50
N HIS A 67 -7.18 -4.86 5.20
CA HIS A 67 -7.26 -3.45 4.85
C HIS A 67 -5.92 -2.72 5.08
N GLU A 68 -5.32 -2.90 6.26
CA GLU A 68 -4.05 -2.26 6.64
C GLU A 68 -2.91 -2.70 5.73
N CYS A 69 -2.73 -4.00 5.52
CA CYS A 69 -1.61 -4.52 4.72
C CYS A 69 -1.81 -4.37 3.21
N ARG A 70 -3.05 -4.10 2.75
CA ARG A 70 -3.31 -3.71 1.37
C ARG A 70 -3.07 -2.22 1.14
N GLN A 71 -3.36 -1.37 2.14
CA GLN A 71 -3.10 0.07 2.06
C GLN A 71 -1.64 0.41 2.30
N ALA A 72 -0.92 -0.41 3.08
CA ALA A 72 0.51 -0.29 3.28
C ALA A 72 1.35 -0.78 2.09
N GLY A 73 0.75 -0.87 0.90
CA GLY A 73 1.49 -1.14 -0.34
C GLY A 73 2.53 -0.05 -0.58
N GLU A 74 3.76 -0.31 -0.15
CA GLU A 74 4.94 0.05 -0.92
C GLU A 74 4.90 -0.69 -2.26
#